data_AF-A0A6A4FQ94-F1
#
_entry.id   AF-A0A6A4FQ94-F1
#
_cell.length_a   1.000
_cell.length_b   1.000
_cell.length_c   1.000
_cell.angle_alpha   90.00
_cell.angle_beta   90.00
_cell.angle_gamma   90.00
#
_symmetry.space_group_name_H-M   'P 1'
#
loop_
_entity.id
_entity.type
_entity.pdbx_description
1 polymer ?
#
loop_
_entity_poly.entity_id
_entity_poly.type
_entity_poly.pdbx_seq_one_letter_code
_entity_poly.pdbx_strand_id
1 'polypeptide(L)'
;MEHVSVSRADRPRNSGYRLLMRQWPERPTFPVRVAIKAENMGGIMRFVNRLCQPVAMIVEVANGRRTTAVVVSIQDIHPGKEVTVDYGDDL
;
A
#
# COMPACT_ATOMS: atom_id res chain seq x y z
N MET A 1 -11.15 -3.22 3.23
CA MET A 1 -9.86 -3.62 3.85
C MET A 1 -10.09 -4.95 4.55
N GLU A 2 -9.08 -5.81 4.54
CA GLU A 2 -9.08 -7.07 5.31
C GLU A 2 -7.96 -7.05 6.34
N HIS A 3 -8.18 -7.61 7.53
CA HIS A 3 -7.11 -7.82 8.51
C HIS A 3 -6.23 -8.98 8.06
N VAL A 4 -4.92 -8.84 8.21
CA VAL A 4 -3.95 -9.88 7.83
C VAL A 4 -3.01 -10.21 8.98
N SER A 5 -2.41 -11.39 8.92
CA SER A 5 -1.49 -11.87 9.96
C SER A 5 -0.30 -10.92 10.14
N VAL A 6 0.13 -10.78 11.39
CA VAL A 6 1.39 -10.12 11.72
C VAL A 6 2.57 -10.98 11.30
N SER A 7 2.44 -12.31 11.29
CA SER A 7 3.46 -13.25 10.81
C SER A 7 3.54 -13.23 9.29
N ARG A 8 4.73 -12.98 8.72
CA ARG A 8 4.95 -12.92 7.26
C ARG A 8 4.66 -14.25 6.57
N ALA A 9 4.97 -15.37 7.21
CA ALA A 9 4.76 -16.70 6.65
C ALA A 9 3.27 -16.98 6.34
N ASP A 10 2.38 -16.32 7.06
CA ASP A 10 0.93 -16.52 6.98
C ASP A 10 0.23 -15.40 6.20
N ARG A 11 0.98 -14.46 5.59
CA ARG A 11 0.39 -13.35 4.82
C ARG A 11 0.10 -13.78 3.39
N PRO A 12 -1.00 -13.28 2.80
CA PRO A 12 -1.22 -13.44 1.37
C PRO A 12 -0.15 -12.68 0.59
N ARG A 13 0.33 -13.29 -0.49
CA ARG A 13 1.15 -12.60 -1.50
C ARG A 13 0.36 -11.48 -2.19
N ASN A 14 1.05 -10.63 -2.94
CA ASN A 14 0.47 -9.55 -3.74
C ASN A 14 -0.31 -10.07 -4.98
N SER A 15 -1.24 -11.00 -4.78
CA SER A 15 -2.24 -11.37 -5.78
C SER A 15 -3.45 -10.43 -5.70
N GLY A 16 -4.06 -10.11 -6.85
CA GLY A 16 -5.23 -9.23 -6.90
C GLY A 16 -4.94 -7.78 -6.50
N TYR A 17 -3.74 -7.27 -6.81
CA TYR A 17 -3.29 -5.93 -6.47
C TYR A 17 -3.44 -5.64 -4.97
N ARG A 18 -2.94 -6.58 -4.15
CA ARG A 18 -3.01 -6.48 -2.69
C ARG A 18 -1.92 -5.57 -2.18
N LEU A 19 -2.33 -4.44 -1.63
CA LEU A 19 -1.46 -3.55 -0.90
C LEU A 19 -1.56 -3.84 0.59
N LEU A 20 -0.48 -4.36 1.18
CA LEU A 20 -0.35 -4.50 2.63
C LEU A 20 0.13 -3.19 3.26
N MET A 21 -0.47 -2.83 4.39
CA MET A 21 -0.13 -1.64 5.14
C MET A 21 -0.23 -1.88 6.65
N ARG A 22 0.50 -1.07 7.42
CA ARG A 22 0.48 -1.09 8.88
C ARG A 22 -0.34 0.10 9.36
N GLN A 23 -1.43 -0.21 10.06
CA GLN A 23 -2.36 0.77 10.61
C GLN A 23 -2.14 0.97 12.11
N TRP A 24 -2.37 2.19 12.56
CA TRP A 24 -2.45 2.57 13.98
C TRP A 24 -3.88 3.04 14.28
N PRO A 25 -4.83 2.10 14.44
CA PRO A 25 -6.20 2.46 14.74
C PRO A 25 -6.32 3.05 16.15
N GLU A 26 -7.39 3.80 16.43
CA GLU A 26 -7.69 4.27 17.80
C GLU A 26 -7.91 3.10 18.77
N ARG A 27 -8.48 2.01 18.26
CA ARG A 27 -8.62 0.74 18.96
C ARG A 27 -8.40 -0.42 18.00
N PRO A 28 -7.53 -1.39 18.32
CA PRO A 28 -6.68 -1.46 19.51
C PRO A 28 -5.49 -0.48 19.45
N THR A 29 -4.86 -0.19 20.60
CA THR A 29 -3.70 0.73 20.70
C THR A 29 -2.39 0.16 20.14
N PHE A 30 -2.40 -1.08 19.64
CA PHE A 30 -1.28 -1.70 18.96
C PHE A 30 -1.50 -1.69 17.45
N PRO A 31 -0.43 -1.66 16.66
CA PRO A 31 -0.55 -1.58 15.22
C PRO A 31 -1.08 -2.88 14.65
N VAL A 32 -2.01 -2.75 13.71
CA VAL A 32 -2.58 -3.88 12.98
C VAL A 32 -2.06 -3.89 11.55
N ARG A 33 -2.06 -5.06 10.92
CA ARG A 33 -1.81 -5.15 9.48
C ARG A 33 -3.13 -5.32 8.76
N VAL A 34 -3.30 -4.55 7.69
CA VAL A 34 -4.45 -4.67 6.79
C VAL A 34 -4.00 -4.75 5.34
N ALA A 35 -4.86 -5.30 4.50
CA ALA A 35 -4.68 -5.27 3.05
C ALA A 35 -5.85 -4.57 2.35
N ILE A 36 -5.52 -3.80 1.31
CA ILE A 36 -6.47 -3.33 0.31
C ILE A 36 -6.36 -4.23 -0.91
N LYS A 37 -7.47 -4.88 -1.31
CA LYS A 37 -7.58 -5.57 -2.60
C LYS A 37 -8.12 -4.58 -3.63
N ALA A 38 -7.37 -4.35 -4.70
CA ALA A 38 -7.75 -3.41 -5.74
C ALA A 38 -8.07 -4.06 -7.09
N GLU A 39 -8.17 -5.40 -7.14
CA GLU A 39 -8.45 -6.19 -8.36
C GLU A 39 -9.67 -5.73 -9.14
N ASN A 40 -10.83 -5.69 -8.49
CA ASN A 40 -12.10 -5.35 -9.15
C ASN A 40 -12.47 -3.88 -8.97
N MET A 41 -11.89 -3.20 -7.97
CA MET A 41 -12.24 -1.82 -7.62
C MET A 41 -11.04 -1.11 -7.00
N GLY A 42 -10.64 0.01 -7.61
CA GLY A 42 -9.54 0.83 -7.12
C GLY A 42 -9.32 2.05 -8.01
N GLY A 43 -8.52 3.00 -7.54
CA GLY A 43 -8.08 4.14 -8.34
C GLY A 43 -6.98 3.75 -9.34
N ILE A 44 -6.44 4.75 -10.05
CA ILE A 44 -5.32 4.57 -10.99
C ILE A 44 -4.06 4.01 -10.30
N MET A 45 -3.93 4.27 -8.99
CA MET A 45 -2.79 3.83 -8.17
C MET A 45 -2.61 2.32 -8.12
N ARG A 46 -3.63 1.52 -8.46
CA ARG A 46 -3.50 0.05 -8.54
C ARG A 46 -2.53 -0.43 -9.63
N PHE A 47 -2.18 0.43 -10.59
CA PHE A 47 -1.30 0.10 -11.71
C PHE A 47 0.14 0.59 -11.54
N VAL A 48 0.47 1.22 -10.41
CA VAL A 48 1.82 1.73 -10.16
C VAL A 48 2.76 0.55 -9.92
N ASN A 49 3.75 0.38 -10.79
CA ASN A 49 4.65 -0.77 -10.77
C ASN A 49 5.69 -0.71 -9.64
N ARG A 50 6.27 -1.88 -9.36
CA ARG A 50 7.32 -2.05 -8.37
C ARG A 50 8.70 -1.71 -8.94
N LEU A 51 9.49 -0.95 -8.18
CA LEU A 51 10.94 -0.83 -8.38
C LEU A 51 11.66 -0.84 -7.02
N CYS A 52 12.84 -1.46 -6.93
CA CYS A 52 13.63 -1.46 -5.69
C CYS A 52 14.23 -0.08 -5.35
N GLN A 53 14.31 0.83 -6.32
CA GLN A 53 14.75 2.22 -6.15
C GLN A 53 13.65 3.17 -6.64
N PRO A 54 12.51 3.23 -5.94
CA PRO A 54 11.32 3.92 -6.44
C PRO A 54 11.45 5.44 -6.37
N VAL A 55 10.65 6.12 -7.18
CA VAL A 55 10.52 7.60 -7.18
C VAL A 55 9.31 8.08 -6.37
N ALA A 56 8.47 7.15 -5.89
CA ALA A 56 7.32 7.42 -5.05
C ALA A 56 7.21 6.36 -3.93
N MET A 57 6.44 6.69 -2.89
CA MET A 57 6.11 5.79 -1.80
C MET A 57 4.60 5.69 -1.61
N ILE A 58 4.14 4.55 -1.14
CA ILE A 58 2.75 4.39 -0.74
C ILE A 58 2.61 4.85 0.70
N VAL A 59 1.70 5.79 0.94
CA VAL A 59 1.40 6.32 2.27
C VAL A 59 -0.06 6.07 2.59
N GLU A 60 -0.29 5.64 3.82
CA GLU A 60 -1.63 5.60 4.38
C GLU A 60 -2.01 6.97 4.92
N VAL A 61 -3.18 7.46 4.51
CA VAL A 61 -3.77 8.69 5.05
C VAL A 61 -5.11 8.33 5.67
N ALA A 62 -5.25 8.61 6.97
CA ALA A 62 -6.47 8.42 7.73
C ALA A 62 -6.99 9.77 8.25
N ASN A 63 -8.30 9.97 8.19
CA ASN A 63 -8.96 11.16 8.75
C ASN A 63 -10.00 10.79 9.83
N GLY A 64 -9.80 9.67 10.52
CA GLY A 64 -10.71 9.13 11.55
C GLY A 64 -11.96 8.44 10.98
N ARG A 65 -12.52 8.93 9.86
CA ARG A 65 -13.69 8.30 9.20
C ARG A 65 -13.33 7.41 8.03
N ARG A 66 -12.24 7.74 7.33
CA ARG A 66 -11.78 7.02 6.15
C ARG A 66 -10.28 6.87 6.21
N THR A 67 -9.83 5.72 5.73
CA THR A 67 -8.44 5.47 5.41
C THR A 67 -8.31 5.26 3.92
N THR A 68 -7.33 5.91 3.31
CA THR A 68 -6.98 5.74 1.91
C THR A 68 -5.48 5.51 1.78
N ALA A 69 -5.08 4.74 0.77
CA ALA A 69 -3.69 4.70 0.33
C ALA A 69 -3.49 5.73 -0.78
N VAL A 70 -2.41 6.49 -0.71
CA VAL A 70 -1.99 7.44 -1.74
C VAL A 70 -0.55 7.12 -2.15
N VAL A 71 -0.21 7.47 -3.39
CA VAL A 71 1.17 7.39 -3.89
C VAL A 71 1.73 8.80 -3.86
N VAL A 72 2.79 8.99 -3.09
CA VAL A 72 3.44 10.29 -2.88
C VAL A 72 4.81 10.26 -3.54
N SER A 73 5.09 11.22 -4.42
CA SER A 73 6.42 11.40 -5.00
C SER A 73 7.43 11.75 -3.89
N ILE A 74 8.56 11.06 -3.88
CA ILE A 74 9.68 11.33 -2.96
C ILE A 74 10.87 11.99 -3.68
N GLN A 75 10.79 12.10 -5.00
CA GLN A 75 11.78 12.68 -5.90
C GLN A 75 11.07 13.37 -7.07
N ASP A 76 11.76 14.22 -7.82
CA ASP A 76 11.23 14.85 -9.02
C ASP A 76 10.95 13.83 -10.13
N ILE A 77 9.73 13.85 -10.67
CA ILE A 77 9.29 12.95 -11.74
C ILE A 77 9.16 13.75 -13.03
N HIS A 78 10.08 13.50 -13.97
CA HIS A 78 10.07 14.16 -15.28
C HIS A 78 8.94 13.61 -16.17
N PRO A 79 8.40 14.41 -17.10
CA PRO A 79 7.38 13.95 -18.05
C PRO A 79 7.81 12.68 -18.80
N GLY A 80 6.89 11.72 -18.91
CA GLY A 80 7.14 10.43 -19.56
C GLY A 80 7.92 9.42 -18.72
N LYS A 81 8.37 9.77 -17.50
CA LYS A 81 8.94 8.80 -16.56
C LYS A 81 7.83 8.05 -15.82
N GLU A 82 8.05 6.75 -15.64
CA GLU A 82 7.12 5.89 -14.92
C GLU A 82 7.14 6.19 -13.42
N VAL A 83 5.97 6.23 -12.80
CA VAL A 83 5.83 6.28 -11.35
C VAL A 83 6.00 4.86 -10.81
N THR A 84 6.95 4.68 -9.91
CA THR A 84 7.24 3.38 -9.29
C THR A 84 7.27 3.50 -7.77
N VAL A 85 6.93 2.41 -7.10
CA VAL A 85 6.90 2.30 -5.63
C VAL A 85 7.59 1.02 -5.19
N ASP A 86 7.92 0.94 -3.91
CA ASP A 86 8.26 -0.33 -3.29
C ASP A 86 6.97 -1.01 -2.76
N TYR A 87 6.76 -2.27 -3.13
CA TYR A 87 5.66 -3.09 -2.61
C TYR A 87 6.01 -3.77 -1.28
N GLY A 88 7.27 -3.68 -0.86
CA GLY A 88 7.80 -4.35 0.31
C GLY A 88 7.99 -5.86 0.09
N ASP A 89 8.06 -6.58 1.19
CA ASP A 89 8.52 -7.97 1.23
C ASP A 89 7.42 -9.01 0.98
N ASP A 90 6.17 -8.59 0.81
CA ASP A 90 4.99 -9.47 0.73
C ASP A 90 4.55 -9.74 -0.73
N LEU A 91 5.49 -9.64 -1.68
CA LEU A 91 5.35 -10.04 -3.09
C LEU A 91 5.27 -11.56 -3.27
#